data_AF-A0A2V9KRY5-F1
#
_entry.id   AF-A0A2V9KRY5-F1
#
_cell.length_a   1.000
_cell.length_b   1.000
_cell.length_c   1.000
_cell.angle_alpha   90.00
_cell.angle_beta   90.00
_cell.angle_gamma   90.00
#
_symmetry.space_group_name_H-M   'P 1'
#
loop_
_entity.id
_entity.type
_entity.pdbx_description
1 polymer ?
#
loop_
_entity_poly.entity_id
_entity_poly.type
_entity_poly.pdbx_seq_one_letter_code
_entity_poly.pdbx_strand_id
1 'polypeptide(L)'
;MDAGDEQTSGPAPAASETSEAPPTPIDQSTVGEITGKVTFQGEKPKPKPIMMDQDPVCVKAHASKTATVEDGAVNANGTLPNAFVYVKAGAEKYTFAAPSEPAILDQKGCMYQPHVLGVLVGQDVHIVSSDPTTHNIHPMPKDNREWNESQAPGAPPIDKTFAREEIMIPVKCNQHN
;
A
#
# COMPACT_ATOMS: atom_id res chain seq x y z
N MET A 1 -52.05 -3.45 -27.02
CA MET A 1 -51.39 -4.47 -26.18
C MET A 1 -50.25 -4.96 -27.05
N ASP A 2 -49.08 -4.32 -27.04
CA ASP A 2 -48.21 -4.13 -25.90
C ASP A 2 -47.32 -2.89 -26.10
N ALA A 3 -47.06 -2.18 -25.02
CA ALA A 3 -46.19 -1.00 -24.95
C ALA A 3 -44.99 -1.37 -24.05
N GLY A 4 -43.78 -0.95 -24.40
CA GLY A 4 -42.59 -1.13 -23.56
C GLY A 4 -41.33 -0.72 -24.35
N ASP A 5 -41.05 0.57 -24.45
CA ASP A 5 -40.21 1.38 -23.53
C ASP A 5 -38.72 1.24 -23.86
N GLU A 6 -38.27 2.23 -24.64
CA GLU A 6 -36.91 2.54 -25.00
C GLU A 6 -36.18 3.04 -23.74
N GLN A 7 -35.40 2.18 -23.08
CA GLN A 7 -34.68 2.59 -21.88
C GLN A 7 -33.37 3.29 -22.29
N THR A 8 -33.48 4.61 -22.43
CA THR A 8 -32.36 5.53 -22.59
C THR A 8 -31.40 5.40 -21.39
N SER A 9 -30.17 4.96 -21.62
CA SER A 9 -29.11 5.01 -20.62
C SER A 9 -28.68 6.46 -20.41
N GLY A 10 -29.19 7.08 -19.35
CA GLY A 10 -28.69 8.38 -18.89
C GLY A 10 -27.23 8.27 -18.43
N PRO A 11 -26.42 9.32 -18.58
CA PRO A 11 -25.03 9.30 -18.13
C PRO A 11 -24.98 9.12 -16.61
N ALA A 12 -24.08 8.24 -16.16
CA ALA A 12 -23.75 8.09 -14.75
C ALA A 12 -23.32 9.46 -14.17
N PRO A 13 -23.74 9.81 -12.95
CA PRO A 13 -23.31 11.07 -12.33
C PRO A 13 -21.79 11.03 -12.18
N ALA A 14 -21.12 12.01 -12.79
CA ALA A 14 -19.72 12.26 -12.61
C ALA A 14 -19.42 12.35 -11.10
N ALA A 15 -18.39 11.64 -10.66
CA ALA A 15 -17.83 11.84 -9.34
C ALA A 15 -17.55 13.33 -9.19
N SER A 16 -18.15 13.93 -8.15
CA SER A 16 -17.93 15.33 -7.84
C SER A 16 -16.47 15.48 -7.43
N GLU A 17 -15.64 15.94 -8.37
CA GLU A 17 -14.30 16.43 -8.09
C GLU A 17 -14.46 17.61 -7.12
N THR A 18 -14.20 17.34 -5.84
CA THR A 18 -13.94 18.41 -4.89
C THR A 18 -12.74 19.18 -5.43
N SER A 19 -12.98 20.42 -5.87
CA SER A 19 -11.95 21.38 -6.27
C SER A 19 -10.97 21.57 -5.10
N GLU A 20 -9.90 20.79 -5.09
CA GLU A 20 -8.82 20.95 -4.12
C GLU A 20 -8.10 22.27 -4.40
N ALA A 21 -7.66 22.97 -3.36
CA ALA A 21 -6.90 24.20 -3.53
C ALA A 21 -5.62 23.89 -4.34
N PRO A 22 -5.14 24.82 -5.19
CA PRO A 22 -3.90 24.59 -5.92
C PRO A 22 -2.74 24.33 -4.95
N PRO A 23 -1.78 23.45 -5.32
CA PRO A 23 -0.62 23.17 -4.48
C PRO A 23 0.12 24.46 -4.11
N THR A 24 0.59 24.55 -2.87
CA THR A 24 1.34 25.72 -2.42
C THR A 24 2.71 25.75 -3.11
N PRO A 25 3.09 26.85 -3.79
CA PRO A 25 4.44 26.97 -4.33
C PRO A 25 5.48 26.86 -3.21
N ILE A 26 6.44 25.95 -3.37
CA ILE A 26 7.51 25.71 -2.39
C ILE A 26 8.78 26.44 -2.84
N ASP A 27 9.25 27.39 -2.03
CA ASP A 27 10.57 28.00 -2.20
C ASP A 27 11.64 27.04 -1.69
N GLN A 28 12.36 26.42 -2.63
CA GLN A 28 13.43 25.46 -2.37
C GLN A 28 14.59 26.04 -1.54
N SER A 29 14.73 27.36 -1.43
CA SER A 29 15.73 27.96 -0.53
C SER A 29 15.32 27.96 0.95
N THR A 30 14.04 27.69 1.23
CA THR A 30 13.46 27.70 2.59
C THR A 30 13.15 26.30 3.13
N VAL A 31 13.38 25.25 2.33
CA VAL A 31 13.13 23.87 2.75
C VAL A 31 14.23 23.37 3.69
N GLY A 32 13.84 22.61 4.71
CA GLY A 32 14.74 21.89 5.60
C GLY A 32 14.64 20.38 5.38
N GLU A 33 15.64 19.64 5.86
CA GLU A 33 15.67 18.18 5.78
C GLU A 33 15.44 17.56 7.17
N ILE A 34 14.60 16.53 7.23
CA ILE A 34 14.43 15.69 8.42
C ILE A 34 15.24 14.42 8.21
N THR A 35 16.28 14.22 9.01
CA THR A 35 17.07 12.98 9.03
C THR A 35 17.01 12.34 10.41
N GLY A 36 17.09 11.02 10.48
CA GLY A 36 17.01 10.32 11.75
C GLY A 36 17.20 8.82 11.65
N LYS A 37 17.25 8.18 12.82
CA LYS A 37 17.38 6.73 12.99
C LYS A 37 16.30 6.26 13.97
N VAL A 38 15.50 5.29 13.55
CA VAL A 38 14.47 4.69 14.41
C VAL A 38 15.05 3.47 15.13
N THR A 39 15.11 3.53 16.46
CA THR A 39 15.60 2.43 17.32
C THR A 39 14.47 1.79 18.09
N PHE A 40 14.61 0.49 18.34
CA PHE A 40 13.72 -0.28 19.20
C PHE A 40 14.32 -0.38 20.60
N GLN A 41 13.51 -0.13 21.63
CA GLN A 41 13.90 -0.29 23.03
C GLN A 41 13.08 -1.42 23.67
N GLY A 42 13.75 -2.30 24.41
CA GLY A 42 13.13 -3.44 25.10
C GLY A 42 13.50 -4.79 24.50
N GLU A 43 12.77 -5.83 24.90
CA GLU A 43 12.96 -7.18 24.39
C GLU A 43 12.48 -7.28 22.95
N LYS A 44 13.36 -7.74 22.06
CA LYS A 44 13.04 -7.93 20.64
C LYS A 44 11.88 -8.94 20.49
N PRO A 45 10.78 -8.59 19.79
CA PRO A 45 9.69 -9.52 19.52
C PRO A 45 10.19 -10.74 18.74
N LYS A 46 9.64 -11.92 19.05
CA LYS A 46 9.85 -13.12 18.25
C LYS A 46 8.93 -13.07 17.02
N PRO A 47 9.46 -13.02 15.79
CA PRO A 47 8.63 -12.98 14.60
C PRO A 47 7.80 -14.26 14.49
N LYS A 48 6.53 -14.11 14.12
CA LYS A 48 5.64 -15.25 13.83
C LYS A 48 5.94 -15.78 12.42
N PRO A 49 6.02 -17.11 12.22
CA PRO A 49 6.10 -17.70 10.90
C PRO A 49 4.87 -17.37 10.05
N ILE A 50 5.05 -17.29 8.74
CA ILE A 50 3.98 -17.22 7.75
C ILE A 50 3.86 -18.59 7.08
N MET A 51 2.65 -19.11 6.98
CA MET A 51 2.35 -20.37 6.31
C MET A 51 2.36 -20.18 4.80
N MET A 52 3.42 -20.66 4.15
CA MET A 52 3.61 -20.60 2.68
C MET A 52 3.10 -21.85 1.97
N ASP A 53 2.49 -22.79 2.68
CA ASP A 53 2.18 -24.15 2.21
C ASP A 53 0.98 -24.25 1.25
N GLN A 54 0.24 -23.16 1.07
CA GLN A 54 -0.86 -23.09 0.10
C GLN A 54 -0.37 -23.02 -1.35
N ASP A 55 0.93 -22.72 -1.57
CA ASP A 55 1.51 -22.65 -2.91
C ASP A 55 2.95 -23.22 -2.97
N PRO A 56 3.25 -24.20 -3.85
CA PRO A 56 4.58 -24.81 -3.94
C PRO A 56 5.69 -23.86 -4.41
N VAL A 57 5.37 -22.81 -5.19
CA VAL A 57 6.34 -21.75 -5.57
C VAL A 57 6.80 -21.02 -4.30
N CYS A 58 5.86 -20.70 -3.40
CA CYS A 58 6.16 -20.03 -2.14
C CYS A 58 6.91 -20.91 -1.16
N VAL A 59 6.54 -22.18 -1.03
CA VAL A 59 7.32 -23.16 -0.26
C VAL A 59 8.77 -23.21 -0.76
N LYS A 60 8.97 -23.27 -2.08
CA LYS A 60 10.30 -23.31 -2.68
C LYS A 60 11.08 -22.02 -2.46
N ALA A 61 10.43 -20.86 -2.58
CA ALA A 61 11.04 -19.55 -2.34
C ALA A 61 11.58 -19.41 -0.90
N HIS A 62 10.94 -20.07 0.07
CA HIS A 62 11.29 -20.02 1.49
C HIS A 62 11.88 -21.33 2.04
N ALA A 63 12.39 -22.21 1.17
CA ALA A 63 12.93 -23.52 1.58
C ALA A 63 14.19 -23.42 2.46
N SER A 64 14.99 -22.36 2.28
CA SER A 64 16.23 -22.14 3.05
C SER A 64 16.03 -21.34 4.34
N LYS A 65 14.94 -20.57 4.41
CA LYS A 65 14.61 -19.73 5.55
C LYS A 65 13.10 -19.51 5.60
N THR A 66 12.49 -19.86 6.73
CA THR A 66 11.07 -19.64 6.98
C THR A 66 10.73 -18.15 6.88
N ALA A 67 9.71 -17.83 6.07
CA ALA A 67 9.10 -16.52 6.03
C ALA A 67 8.47 -16.18 7.39
N THR A 68 8.62 -14.93 7.83
CA THR A 68 8.06 -14.46 9.08
C THR A 68 7.44 -13.09 8.89
N VAL A 69 6.42 -12.76 9.67
CA VAL A 69 5.86 -11.40 9.70
C VAL A 69 6.95 -10.39 10.03
N GLU A 70 6.96 -9.27 9.31
CA GLU A 70 7.95 -8.20 9.53
C GLU A 70 7.49 -7.18 10.59
N ASP A 71 6.26 -7.29 11.07
CA ASP A 71 5.73 -6.47 12.16
C ASP A 71 6.53 -6.70 13.44
N GLY A 72 7.15 -5.63 13.94
CA GLY A 72 8.04 -5.70 15.10
C GLY A 72 9.40 -6.33 14.79
N ALA A 73 9.78 -6.50 13.52
CA ALA A 73 11.13 -6.87 13.16
C ALA A 73 12.13 -5.83 13.68
N VAL A 74 13.27 -6.32 14.19
CA VAL A 74 14.36 -5.48 14.71
C VAL A 74 15.67 -5.99 14.15
N ASN A 75 16.47 -5.10 13.58
CA ASN A 75 17.81 -5.41 13.10
C ASN A 75 18.75 -5.79 14.26
N ALA A 76 19.85 -6.46 13.94
CA ALA A 76 20.86 -6.85 14.95
C ALA A 76 21.46 -5.65 15.70
N ASN A 77 21.47 -4.47 15.07
CA ASN A 77 21.96 -3.20 15.65
C ASN A 77 20.88 -2.42 16.43
N GLY A 78 19.71 -3.03 16.69
CA GLY A 78 18.62 -2.43 17.46
C GLY A 78 17.77 -1.41 16.71
N THR A 79 17.87 -1.29 15.38
CA THR A 79 16.97 -0.44 14.59
C THR A 79 15.76 -1.19 14.07
N LEU A 80 14.71 -0.45 13.71
CA LEU A 80 13.63 -0.99 12.90
C LEU A 80 14.05 -1.00 11.42
N PRO A 81 13.88 -2.13 10.70
CA PRO A 81 14.12 -2.20 9.26
C PRO A 81 13.04 -1.47 8.47
N ASN A 82 11.82 -1.42 9.00
CA ASN A 82 10.66 -0.76 8.40
C ASN A 82 10.08 0.23 9.41
N ALA A 83 9.84 1.46 8.99
CA ALA A 83 9.19 2.49 9.80
C ALA A 83 8.41 3.46 8.91
N PHE A 84 7.24 3.89 9.38
CA PHE A 84 6.49 4.98 8.78
C PHE A 84 6.65 6.23 9.64
N VAL A 85 7.12 7.32 9.04
CA VAL A 85 7.30 8.62 9.69
C VAL A 85 6.52 9.66 8.88
N TYR A 86 5.71 10.46 9.55
CA TYR A 86 4.92 11.50 8.93
C TYR A 86 4.87 12.75 9.83
N VAL A 87 4.67 13.91 9.19
CA VAL A 87 4.49 15.18 9.90
C VAL A 87 3.01 15.33 10.24
N LYS A 88 2.68 15.21 11.52
CA LYS A 88 1.29 15.24 12.00
C LYS A 88 0.71 16.66 12.11
N ALA A 89 1.55 17.67 12.32
CA ALA A 89 1.11 19.05 12.54
C ALA A 89 2.22 20.05 12.14
N GLY A 90 1.83 21.32 11.94
CA GLY A 90 2.71 22.44 11.58
C GLY A 90 2.82 22.71 10.08
N ALA A 91 2.14 21.92 9.25
CA ALA A 91 2.10 22.05 7.80
C ALA A 91 0.71 22.44 7.25
N GLU A 92 -0.25 22.76 8.12
CA GLU A 92 -1.68 22.93 7.77
C GLU A 92 -1.94 24.12 6.84
N LYS A 93 -1.00 25.07 6.76
CA LYS A 93 -1.06 26.22 5.84
C LYS A 93 -0.61 25.89 4.42
N TYR A 94 -0.09 24.69 4.19
CA TYR A 94 0.40 24.22 2.90
C TYR A 94 -0.56 23.18 2.31
N THR A 95 -0.73 23.25 0.99
CA THR A 95 -1.39 22.20 0.20
C THR A 95 -0.32 21.50 -0.64
N PHE A 96 -0.30 20.18 -0.62
CA PHE A 96 0.66 19.37 -1.36
C PHE A 96 -0.06 18.61 -2.47
N ALA A 97 0.49 18.66 -3.69
CA ALA A 97 0.00 17.78 -4.75
C ALA A 97 0.37 16.33 -4.43
N ALA A 98 -0.52 15.39 -4.76
CA ALA A 98 -0.11 14.00 -4.88
C ALA A 98 1.02 13.89 -5.93
N PRO A 99 2.07 13.07 -5.68
CA PRO A 99 3.11 12.85 -6.67
C PRO A 99 2.51 12.24 -7.93
N SER A 100 2.98 12.68 -9.10
CA SER A 100 2.60 12.08 -10.38
C SER A 100 3.26 10.72 -10.62
N GLU A 101 4.35 10.43 -9.90
CA GLU A 101 4.99 9.12 -9.95
C GLU A 101 4.21 8.14 -9.06
N PRO A 102 3.79 6.99 -9.61
CA PRO A 102 3.05 6.02 -8.84
C PRO A 102 3.93 5.40 -7.75
N ALA A 103 3.32 5.16 -6.59
CA ALA A 103 3.93 4.31 -5.57
C ALA A 103 3.81 2.84 -6.00
N ILE A 104 4.87 2.05 -5.82
CA ILE A 104 4.87 0.64 -6.24
C ILE A 104 4.81 -0.26 -5.01
N LEU A 105 3.86 -1.20 -5.03
CA LEU A 105 3.80 -2.32 -4.11
C LEU A 105 3.97 -3.61 -4.91
N ASP A 106 5.12 -4.26 -4.76
CA ASP A 106 5.47 -5.48 -5.47
C ASP A 106 5.29 -6.70 -4.57
N GLN A 107 4.61 -7.72 -5.07
CA GLN A 107 4.64 -9.03 -4.46
C GLN A 107 5.76 -9.87 -5.09
N LYS A 108 6.78 -10.12 -4.29
CA LYS A 108 8.01 -10.78 -4.72
C LYS A 108 8.53 -11.73 -3.66
N GLY A 109 8.81 -12.96 -4.06
CA GLY A 109 9.13 -14.04 -3.14
C GLY A 109 7.98 -14.32 -2.18
N CYS A 110 6.73 -14.20 -2.64
CA CYS A 110 5.50 -14.34 -1.87
C CYS A 110 5.36 -13.39 -0.68
N MET A 111 6.06 -12.25 -0.73
CA MET A 111 6.05 -11.19 0.29
C MET A 111 5.83 -9.83 -0.39
N TYR A 112 5.14 -8.91 0.26
CA TYR A 112 5.01 -7.55 -0.27
C TYR A 112 6.26 -6.71 0.02
N GLN A 113 6.68 -5.93 -0.97
CA GLN A 113 7.82 -5.03 -0.91
C GLN A 113 7.45 -3.66 -1.52
N PRO A 114 7.71 -2.54 -0.82
CA PRO A 114 8.21 -2.48 0.55
C PRO A 114 7.17 -2.96 1.58
N HIS A 115 7.61 -3.41 2.76
CA HIS A 115 6.69 -3.82 3.85
C HIS A 115 5.84 -2.65 4.38
N VAL A 116 6.41 -1.44 4.34
CA VAL A 116 5.71 -0.19 4.68
C VAL A 116 5.81 0.74 3.48
N LEU A 117 4.65 1.18 2.98
CA LEU A 117 4.54 2.10 1.86
C LEU A 117 3.76 3.35 2.31
N GLY A 118 4.36 4.52 2.16
CA GLY A 118 3.69 5.80 2.38
C GLY A 118 3.23 6.39 1.05
N VAL A 119 1.98 6.87 1.00
CA VAL A 119 1.39 7.49 -0.18
C VAL A 119 0.60 8.73 0.22
N LEU A 120 0.46 9.69 -0.69
CA LEU A 120 -0.50 10.79 -0.52
C LEU A 120 -1.89 10.37 -1.01
N VAL A 121 -2.93 10.98 -0.44
CA VAL A 121 -4.31 10.80 -0.92
C VAL A 121 -4.36 11.12 -2.41
N GLY A 122 -5.02 10.26 -3.19
CA GLY A 122 -5.11 10.41 -4.64
C GLY A 122 -3.85 10.07 -5.43
N GLN A 123 -2.73 9.72 -4.78
CA GLN A 123 -1.55 9.20 -5.48
C GLN A 123 -1.85 7.81 -6.04
N ASP A 124 -1.46 7.57 -7.30
CA ASP A 124 -1.53 6.24 -7.91
C ASP A 124 -0.64 5.24 -7.17
N VAL A 125 -1.19 4.07 -6.91
CA VAL A 125 -0.50 2.91 -6.36
C VAL A 125 -0.57 1.81 -7.41
N HIS A 126 0.59 1.40 -7.90
CA HIS A 126 0.75 0.29 -8.82
C HIS A 126 1.05 -0.97 -8.02
N ILE A 127 0.08 -1.88 -7.98
CA ILE A 127 0.27 -3.19 -7.38
C ILE A 127 0.71 -4.17 -8.45
N VAL A 128 1.90 -4.73 -8.27
CA VAL A 128 2.53 -5.66 -9.21
C VAL A 128 2.87 -6.97 -8.51
N SER A 129 2.99 -8.04 -9.28
CA SER A 129 3.51 -9.32 -8.81
C SER A 129 4.68 -9.74 -9.70
N SER A 130 5.85 -9.85 -9.08
CA SER A 130 7.05 -10.41 -9.70
C SER A 130 7.12 -11.94 -9.58
N ASP A 131 6.17 -12.56 -8.86
CA ASP A 131 6.17 -13.99 -8.61
C ASP A 131 5.55 -14.80 -9.75
N PRO A 132 6.07 -16.00 -10.05
CA PRO A 132 5.50 -16.89 -11.06
C PRO A 132 4.32 -17.72 -10.50
N THR A 133 3.57 -17.16 -9.55
CA THR A 133 2.32 -17.74 -9.05
C THR A 133 1.25 -16.67 -8.81
N THR A 134 -0.02 -17.10 -8.76
CA THR A 134 -1.15 -16.21 -8.52
C THR A 134 -1.17 -15.80 -7.05
N HIS A 135 -1.28 -14.51 -6.82
CA HIS A 135 -1.55 -13.98 -5.50
C HIS A 135 -2.84 -13.15 -5.50
N ASN A 136 -3.15 -12.58 -4.33
CA ASN A 136 -4.14 -11.52 -4.23
C ASN A 136 -3.54 -10.38 -3.42
N ILE A 137 -4.08 -9.19 -3.62
CA ILE A 137 -3.83 -8.00 -2.81
C ILE A 137 -5.11 -7.66 -2.06
N HIS A 138 -5.02 -7.52 -0.74
CA HIS A 138 -6.18 -7.23 0.10
C HIS A 138 -5.83 -6.22 1.20
N PRO A 139 -5.91 -4.91 0.90
CA PRO A 139 -5.86 -3.86 1.91
C PRO A 139 -7.15 -3.86 2.71
N MET A 140 -7.04 -3.72 4.03
CA MET A 140 -8.16 -3.74 4.97
C MET A 140 -8.32 -2.38 5.67
N PRO A 141 -8.66 -1.31 4.92
CA PRO A 141 -8.89 0.01 5.48
C PRO A 141 -10.17 0.07 6.31
N LYS A 142 -10.23 1.04 7.22
CA LYS A 142 -11.42 1.43 7.99
C LYS A 142 -12.15 2.60 7.34
N ASP A 143 -11.40 3.55 6.80
CA ASP A 143 -11.94 4.80 6.28
C ASP A 143 -11.98 4.79 4.76
N ASN A 144 -11.07 4.08 4.08
CA ASN A 144 -11.15 3.81 2.65
C ASN A 144 -12.03 2.60 2.33
N ARG A 145 -12.34 2.39 1.04
CA ARG A 145 -13.08 1.20 0.60
C ARG A 145 -12.17 -0.03 0.68
N GLU A 146 -12.60 -1.08 1.38
CA GLU A 146 -11.94 -2.38 1.36
C GLU A 146 -12.13 -3.07 0.01
N TRP A 147 -11.10 -3.78 -0.44
CA TRP A 147 -11.12 -4.55 -1.68
C TRP A 147 -10.13 -5.71 -1.61
N ASN A 148 -10.38 -6.75 -2.39
CA ASN A 148 -9.59 -7.95 -2.47
C ASN A 148 -9.56 -8.43 -3.92
N GLU A 149 -8.40 -8.39 -4.56
CA GLU A 149 -8.26 -8.65 -5.99
C GLU A 149 -7.13 -9.64 -6.26
N SER A 150 -7.41 -10.64 -7.09
CA SER A 150 -6.42 -11.63 -7.53
C SER A 150 -5.55 -11.05 -8.65
N GLN A 151 -4.27 -11.39 -8.64
CA GLN A 151 -3.30 -11.03 -9.66
C GLN A 151 -2.56 -12.29 -10.12
N ALA A 152 -2.82 -12.69 -11.37
CA ALA A 152 -2.15 -13.85 -11.99
C ALA A 152 -0.71 -13.49 -12.42
N PRO A 153 0.18 -14.49 -12.60
CA PRO A 153 1.54 -14.27 -13.08
C PRO A 153 1.57 -13.50 -14.40
N GLY A 154 2.36 -12.42 -14.45
CA GLY A 154 2.51 -11.59 -15.66
C GLY A 154 1.26 -10.78 -16.05
N ALA A 155 0.24 -10.72 -15.19
CA ALA A 155 -0.87 -9.80 -15.37
C ALA A 155 -0.36 -8.34 -15.33
N PRO A 156 -1.06 -7.40 -16.00
CA PRO A 156 -0.78 -5.98 -15.84
C PRO A 156 -0.86 -5.53 -14.35
N PRO A 157 -0.24 -4.40 -14.00
CA PRO A 157 -0.43 -3.78 -12.70
C PRO A 157 -1.92 -3.58 -12.37
N ILE A 158 -2.26 -3.71 -11.09
CA ILE A 158 -3.55 -3.27 -10.56
C ILE A 158 -3.33 -1.84 -10.07
N ASP A 159 -3.95 -0.87 -10.73
CA ASP A 159 -3.81 0.54 -10.40
C ASP A 159 -4.94 0.99 -9.46
N LYS A 160 -4.57 1.59 -8.34
CA LYS A 160 -5.50 2.04 -7.29
C LYS A 160 -5.08 3.38 -6.71
N THR A 161 -6.03 4.07 -6.11
CA THR A 161 -5.79 5.24 -5.26
C THR A 161 -6.53 5.05 -3.93
N PHE A 162 -6.07 5.76 -2.89
CA PHE A 162 -6.80 5.92 -1.64
C PHE A 162 -7.42 7.33 -1.62
N ALA A 163 -8.74 7.40 -1.43
CA ALA A 163 -9.51 8.64 -1.52
C ALA A 163 -9.56 9.43 -0.21
N ARG A 164 -9.17 8.82 0.92
CA ARG A 164 -9.16 9.43 2.24
C ARG A 164 -7.85 9.14 2.96
N GLU A 165 -7.41 10.08 3.78
CA GLU A 165 -6.26 9.86 4.66
C GLU A 165 -6.58 8.73 5.63
N GLU A 166 -5.67 7.76 5.72
CA GLU A 166 -5.75 6.69 6.71
C GLU A 166 -4.35 6.14 6.97
N ILE A 167 -4.01 5.96 8.24
CA ILE A 167 -2.66 5.56 8.66
C ILE A 167 -2.70 4.12 9.16
N MET A 168 -1.71 3.33 8.73
CA MET A 168 -1.55 1.90 9.04
C MET A 168 -2.71 1.03 8.52
N ILE A 169 -3.00 1.13 7.21
CA ILE A 169 -3.88 0.19 6.51
C ILE A 169 -3.15 -1.17 6.44
N PRO A 170 -3.65 -2.24 7.10
CA PRO A 170 -3.05 -3.55 6.97
C PRO A 170 -3.31 -4.12 5.59
N VAL A 171 -2.31 -4.77 5.01
CA VAL A 171 -2.40 -5.43 3.71
C VAL A 171 -2.07 -6.90 3.89
N LYS A 172 -2.86 -7.79 3.28
CA LYS A 172 -2.58 -9.23 3.31
C LYS A 172 -2.75 -9.89 1.94
N CYS A 173 -2.07 -11.01 1.79
CA CYS A 173 -2.38 -12.04 0.81
C CYS A 173 -3.21 -13.09 1.55
N ASN A 174 -4.41 -13.41 1.06
CA ASN A 174 -5.29 -14.37 1.75
C ASN A 174 -4.76 -15.81 1.68
N GLN A 175 -3.83 -16.09 0.78
CA GLN A 175 -3.21 -17.40 0.63
C GLN A 175 -2.11 -17.68 1.67
N HIS A 176 -1.56 -16.66 2.31
CA HIS A 176 -0.42 -16.79 3.22
C HIS A 176 -0.74 -16.05 4.54
N ASN A 177 -0.96 -16.81 5.62
CA ASN A 177 -1.31 -16.30 6.94
C ASN A 177 -0.24 -16.63 7.99
#